data_AF-X1IT28-F1
#
_entry.id   AF-X1IT28-F1
#
_cell.length_a   1.000
_cell.length_b   1.000
_cell.length_c   1.000
_cell.angle_alpha   90.00
_cell.angle_beta   90.00
_cell.angle_gamma   90.00
#
_symmetry.space_group_name_H-M   'P 1'
#
loop_
_entity.id
_entity.type
_entity.pdbx_description
1 polymer ?
#
loop_
_entity_poly.entity_id
_entity_poly.type
_entity_poly.pdbx_seq_one_letter_code
_entity_poly.pdbx_strand_id
1 'polypeptide(L)'
;MKRIIKISLLGLGTMILAGILFVSGVYIKYRHIVNAKPQPMPHVARPVLPLIKEVNPFIGTGGYPWVSGHNFPGATLPFGMVRLSL
;
A
#
# COMPACT_ATOMS: atom_id res chain seq x y z
N MET A 1 -31.29 12.42 -43.49
CA MET A 1 -31.71 11.82 -42.20
C MET A 1 -30.93 10.54 -41.85
N LYS A 2 -30.92 9.47 -42.68
CA LYS A 2 -30.24 8.19 -42.36
C LYS A 2 -28.74 8.29 -42.04
N ARG A 3 -28.02 9.24 -42.65
CA ARG A 3 -26.57 9.42 -42.46
C ARG A 3 -26.22 10.07 -41.11
N ILE A 4 -27.04 11.02 -40.66
CA ILE A 4 -26.90 11.70 -39.36
C ILE A 4 -27.18 10.71 -38.22
N ILE A 5 -28.25 9.92 -38.35
CA ILE A 5 -28.62 8.88 -37.38
C ILE A 5 -27.50 7.84 -37.19
N LYS A 6 -26.85 7.41 -38.29
CA LYS A 6 -25.70 6.50 -38.22
C LYS A 6 -24.51 7.10 -37.49
N ILE A 7 -24.21 8.38 -37.70
CA ILE A 7 -23.07 9.07 -37.06
C ILE A 7 -23.35 9.25 -35.56
N SER A 8 -24.57 9.63 -35.17
CA SER A 8 -24.96 9.74 -33.76
C SER A 8 -24.92 8.38 -33.04
N LEU A 9 -25.37 7.30 -33.69
CA LEU A 9 -25.26 5.94 -33.14
C LEU A 9 -23.81 5.50 -32.99
N LEU A 10 -22.95 5.83 -33.97
CA LEU A 10 -21.53 5.52 -33.91
C LEU A 10 -20.84 6.26 -32.76
N GLY A 11 -21.13 7.55 -32.59
CA GLY A 11 -20.58 8.36 -31.50
C GLY A 11 -21.03 7.92 -30.11
N LEU A 12 -22.29 7.51 -29.97
CA LEU A 12 -22.78 6.93 -28.71
C LEU A 12 -22.09 5.59 -28.42
N GLY A 13 -21.94 4.75 -29.45
CA GLY A 13 -21.26 3.46 -29.35
C GLY A 13 -19.79 3.58 -28.96
N THR A 14 -19.06 4.54 -29.52
CA THR A 14 -17.65 4.78 -29.15
C THR A 14 -17.51 5.31 -27.72
N MET A 15 -18.43 6.17 -27.26
CA MET A 15 -18.44 6.68 -25.89
C MET A 15 -18.72 5.56 -24.87
N ILE A 16 -19.68 4.68 -25.16
CA ILE A 16 -19.98 3.50 -24.33
C ILE A 16 -18.78 2.55 -24.29
N LEU A 17 -18.15 2.28 -25.44
CA LEU A 17 -16.96 1.43 -25.52
C LEU A 17 -15.80 1.99 -24.68
N ALA A 18 -15.57 3.30 -24.76
CA ALA A 18 -14.55 3.98 -23.96
C ALA A 18 -14.82 3.84 -22.45
N GLY A 19 -16.08 3.98 -22.03
CA GLY A 19 -16.48 3.77 -20.64
C GLY A 19 -16.25 2.34 -20.15
N ILE A 20 -16.61 1.33 -20.96
CA ILE A 20 -16.39 -0.08 -20.63
C ILE A 20 -14.89 -0.39 -20.50
N LEU A 21 -14.07 0.13 -21.41
CA LEU A 21 -12.61 -0.05 -21.36
C LEU A 21 -12.00 0.59 -20.10
N PHE A 22 -12.47 1.78 -19.72
CA PHE A 22 -12.02 2.45 -18.51
C PHE A 22 -12.37 1.63 -17.25
N VAL A 23 -13.62 1.20 -17.12
CA VAL A 23 -14.08 0.38 -15.98
C VAL A 23 -13.32 -0.95 -15.92
N SER A 24 -13.13 -1.60 -17.07
CA SER A 24 -12.37 -2.85 -17.16
C SER A 24 -10.92 -2.68 -16.72
N GLY A 25 -10.26 -1.58 -17.13
CA GLY A 25 -8.90 -1.27 -16.72
C GLY A 25 -8.76 -1.05 -15.22
N VAL A 26 -9.68 -0.29 -14.61
CA VAL A 26 -9.73 -0.09 -13.16
C VAL A 26 -9.94 -1.41 -12.43
N TYR A 27 -10.86 -2.25 -12.93
CA TYR A 27 -11.17 -3.55 -12.35
C TYR A 27 -9.96 -4.50 -12.38
N ILE A 28 -9.24 -4.56 -13.51
CA ILE A 28 -8.03 -5.39 -13.63
C ILE A 28 -6.95 -4.93 -12.65
N LYS A 29 -6.72 -3.62 -12.55
CA LYS A 29 -5.73 -3.06 -11.60
C LYS A 29 -6.09 -3.38 -10.15
N TYR A 30 -7.37 -3.21 -9.78
CA TYR A 30 -7.86 -3.57 -8.46
C TYR A 30 -7.63 -5.05 -8.15
N ARG A 31 -8.01 -5.95 -9.07
CA ARG A 31 -7.83 -7.39 -8.87
C ARG A 31 -6.35 -7.78 -8.76
N HIS A 32 -5.45 -7.10 -9.45
CA HIS A 32 -4.02 -7.39 -9.35
C HIS A 32 -3.43 -7.00 -7.98
N ILE A 33 -3.92 -5.91 -7.38
CA ILE A 33 -3.48 -5.47 -6.05
C ILE A 33 -4.04 -6.39 -4.97
N VAL A 34 -5.34 -6.71 -5.02
CA VAL A 34 -6.00 -7.51 -3.99
C VAL A 34 -5.59 -8.98 -4.02
N ASN A 35 -5.35 -9.55 -5.20
CA ASN A 35 -4.93 -10.95 -5.33
C ASN A 35 -3.41 -11.15 -5.21
N ALA A 36 -2.66 -10.12 -4.83
CA ALA A 36 -1.24 -10.27 -4.54
C ALA A 36 -1.08 -11.32 -3.43
N LYS A 37 -0.49 -12.48 -3.77
CA LYS A 37 -0.28 -13.56 -2.81
C LYS A 37 0.64 -13.05 -1.70
N PRO A 38 0.34 -13.31 -0.41
CA PRO A 38 1.24 -13.01 0.68
C PRO A 38 2.58 -13.71 0.41
N GLN A 39 3.64 -12.92 0.22
CA GLN A 39 4.98 -13.47 0.18
C GLN A 39 5.31 -13.98 1.58
N PRO A 40 5.86 -15.21 1.73
CA PRO A 40 6.29 -15.69 3.03
C PRO A 40 7.30 -14.69 3.58
N MET A 41 6.97 -14.10 4.73
CA MET A 41 7.91 -13.26 5.47
C MET A 41 9.19 -14.07 5.68
N PRO A 42 10.40 -13.50 5.48
CA PRO A 42 11.62 -14.20 5.78
C PRO A 42 11.55 -14.72 7.22
N HIS A 43 11.42 -16.04 7.39
CA HIS A 43 11.24 -16.67 8.71
C HIS A 43 12.45 -16.51 9.62
N VAL A 44 13.55 -15.99 9.07
CA VAL A 44 14.75 -15.61 9.80
C VAL A 44 14.93 -14.12 9.61
N ALA A 45 14.73 -13.36 10.70
CA ALA A 45 15.21 -11.99 10.79
C ALA A 45 16.72 -12.05 10.50
N ARG A 46 17.13 -11.70 9.27
CA ARG A 46 18.54 -11.68 8.91
C ARG A 46 19.19 -10.62 9.78
N PRO A 47 20.04 -10.97 10.78
CA PRO A 47 20.63 -9.98 11.67
C PRO A 47 21.73 -9.16 10.99
N VAL A 48 21.98 -9.40 9.69
CA VAL A 48 23.13 -8.86 8.96
C VAL A 48 22.67 -7.79 7.99
N LEU A 49 22.01 -6.75 8.50
CA LEU A 49 21.88 -5.48 7.81
C LEU A 49 22.78 -4.48 8.54
N PRO A 50 23.84 -3.93 7.90
CA PRO A 50 24.76 -2.98 8.53
C PRO A 50 24.03 -1.82 9.22
N LEU A 51 22.91 -1.39 8.63
CA LEU A 51 22.15 -0.22 9.05
C LEU A 51 21.34 -0.43 10.35
N ILE A 52 21.03 -1.67 10.75
CA ILE A 52 20.28 -1.92 12.00
C ILE A 52 21.08 -1.42 13.22
N LYS A 53 22.41 -1.42 13.14
CA LYS A 53 23.29 -0.92 14.21
C LYS A 53 23.16 0.59 14.45
N GLU A 54 22.68 1.33 13.46
CA GLU A 54 22.48 2.79 13.55
C GLU A 54 21.14 3.15 14.21
N VAL A 55 20.25 2.18 14.43
CA VAL A 55 18.95 2.43 15.05
C VAL A 55 19.12 2.56 16.56
N ASN A 56 18.75 3.71 17.10
CA ASN A 56 18.65 3.95 18.54
C ASN A 56 17.18 3.93 18.99
N PRO A 57 16.70 2.86 19.67
CA PRO A 57 15.32 2.76 20.14
C PRO A 57 14.91 3.80 21.19
N PHE A 58 15.88 4.51 21.79
CA PHE A 58 15.63 5.51 22.83
C PHE A 58 15.24 6.89 22.28
N ILE A 59 15.40 7.14 20.98
CA ILE A 59 15.01 8.41 20.37
C ILE A 59 13.50 8.61 20.51
N GLY A 60 13.10 9.71 21.16
CA GLY A 60 11.69 10.06 21.39
C GLY A 60 11.03 9.33 22.57
N THR A 61 11.80 8.65 23.42
CA THR A 61 11.30 7.97 24.64
C THR A 61 11.27 8.87 25.89
N GLY A 62 11.91 10.04 25.84
CA GLY A 62 12.00 11.00 26.94
C GLY A 62 11.86 12.45 26.49
N GLY A 63 12.12 13.39 27.41
CA GLY A 63 11.98 14.84 27.19
C GLY A 63 10.77 15.45 27.90
N TYR A 64 10.49 16.73 27.65
CA TYR A 64 9.28 17.35 28.17
C TYR A 64 8.03 16.70 27.54
N PRO A 65 6.93 16.53 28.28
CA PRO A 65 5.74 15.84 27.79
C PRO A 65 5.20 16.37 26.45
N TRP A 66 5.35 17.67 26.18
CA TRP A 66 4.86 18.31 24.96
C TRP A 66 5.84 18.27 23.77
N VAL A 67 7.09 17.84 23.97
CA VAL A 67 8.09 17.68 22.87
C VAL A 67 8.50 16.23 22.65
N SER A 68 8.07 15.31 23.52
CA SER A 68 8.40 13.89 23.41
C SER A 68 7.58 13.19 22.31
N GLY A 69 8.23 12.28 21.59
CA GLY A 69 7.57 11.45 20.57
C GLY A 69 6.71 10.33 21.16
N HIS A 70 6.79 10.11 22.48
CA HIS A 70 6.10 9.02 23.19
C HIS A 70 6.39 7.63 22.59
N ASN A 71 7.62 7.45 22.09
CA ASN A 71 8.12 6.15 21.66
C ASN A 71 8.42 5.29 22.90
N PHE A 72 8.51 3.98 22.72
CA PHE A 72 9.03 3.08 23.73
C PHE A 72 10.10 2.16 23.12
N PRO A 73 11.20 1.88 23.84
CA PRO A 73 12.34 1.13 23.32
C PRO A 73 12.09 -0.39 23.40
N GLY A 74 10.96 -0.86 22.86
CA GLY A 74 10.55 -2.26 22.92
C GLY A 74 11.07 -3.10 21.74
N ALA A 75 11.36 -4.37 22.01
CA ALA A 75 11.72 -5.33 20.98
C ALA A 75 10.49 -5.77 20.17
N THR A 76 10.59 -5.70 18.84
CA THR A 76 9.55 -6.16 17.91
C THR A 76 10.15 -6.50 16.55
N LEU A 77 9.48 -7.37 15.80
CA LEU A 77 9.71 -7.52 14.35
C LEU A 77 8.95 -6.43 13.58
N PRO A 78 9.33 -6.12 12.32
CA PRO A 78 8.50 -5.31 11.44
C PRO A 78 7.10 -5.92 11.32
N PHE A 79 6.07 -5.15 11.68
CA PHE A 79 4.66 -5.61 11.74
C PHE A 79 4.42 -6.81 12.66
N GLY A 80 5.28 -6.99 13.67
CA GLY A 80 5.15 -8.04 14.67
C GLY A 80 3.89 -7.88 15.52
N MET A 81 3.25 -8.99 15.85
CA MET A 81 2.08 -9.00 16.74
C MET A 81 2.43 -8.65 18.19
N VAL A 82 3.68 -8.88 18.59
CA VAL A 82 4.16 -8.68 19.97
C VAL A 82 5.20 -7.57 20.01
N ARG A 83 4.99 -6.63 20.93
CA ARG A 83 5.94 -5.57 21.27
C ARG A 83 6.31 -5.74 22.74
N LEU A 84 7.54 -6.19 23.00
CA LEU A 84 8.00 -6.49 24.35
C LEU A 84 8.80 -5.29 24.89
N SER A 85 8.38 -4.75 26.04
CA SER A 85 9.11 -3.72 26.78
C SER A 85 9.06 -4.10 28.27
N LEU A 86 10.20 -3.91 28.96
CA LEU A 86 10.31 -3.97 30.41
C LEU A 86 10.09 -2.60 31.03
#